data_AF-A0A1A9RYD8-F1
#
_entry.id   AF-A0A1A9RYD8-F1
#
_cell.length_a   1.000
_cell.length_b   1.000
_cell.length_c   1.000
_cell.angle_alpha   90.00
_cell.angle_beta   90.00
_cell.angle_gamma   90.00
#
_symmetry.space_group_name_H-M   'P 1'
#
loop_
_entity.id
_entity.type
_entity.pdbx_description
1 polymer ?
#
loop_
_entity_poly.entity_id
_entity_poly.type
_entity_poly.pdbx_seq_one_letter_code
_entity_poly.pdbx_strand_id
1 'polypeptide(L)'
;MHLNLIPLFLVMLILLGVLSNNQSITIAATVLLLMQQTLLARYIPLAEQYGVQAGIILLTIGVLSPLVSGKIQIPGLAGFMNWKMFAAVSVGVLVAWLAGRGVPLMSEQPVLVTGLLLGTIIGVAFLGGIPVGPLIAAGILSFLAGK
;
A
#
# COMPACT_ATOMS: atom_id res chain seq x y z
N MET A 1 -8.45 8.81 33.02
CA MET A 1 -7.50 8.46 31.94
C MET A 1 -8.31 8.26 30.66
N HIS A 2 -8.27 9.21 29.72
CA HIS A 2 -8.85 8.97 28.40
C HIS A 2 -7.99 7.93 27.68
N LEU A 3 -8.48 6.70 27.61
CA LEU A 3 -7.90 5.67 26.77
C LEU A 3 -8.09 6.10 25.31
N ASN A 4 -7.06 6.72 24.74
CA ASN A 4 -7.04 7.00 23.32
C ASN A 4 -7.05 5.65 22.58
N LEU A 5 -8.07 5.42 21.75
CA LEU A 5 -8.26 4.17 21.02
C LEU A 5 -7.17 3.93 19.96
N ILE A 6 -6.53 5.00 19.48
CA ILE A 6 -5.55 4.95 18.38
C ILE A 6 -4.27 4.19 18.78
N PRO A 7 -3.59 4.50 19.92
CA PRO A 7 -2.47 3.68 20.39
C PRO A 7 -2.82 2.21 20.57
N LEU A 8 -4.01 1.90 21.11
CA LEU A 8 -4.45 0.52 21.30
C LEU A 8 -4.61 -0.21 19.97
N PHE A 9 -5.17 0.47 18.97
CA PHE A 9 -5.25 -0.04 17.61
C PHE A 9 -3.86 -0.30 17.00
N LEU A 10 -2.91 0.64 17.14
CA LEU A 10 -1.54 0.45 16.66
C LEU A 10 -0.83 -0.72 17.35
N VAL A 11 -1.00 -0.91 18.67
CA VAL A 11 -0.48 -2.07 19.40
C VAL A 11 -1.08 -3.38 18.85
N MET A 12 -2.39 -3.40 18.60
CA MET A 12 -3.05 -4.56 17.97
C MET A 12 -2.43 -4.87 16.60
N LEU A 13 -2.16 -3.85 15.77
CA LEU A 13 -1.50 -4.04 14.48
C LEU A 13 -0.09 -4.59 14.60
N ILE A 14 0.69 -4.16 15.61
CA ILE A 14 2.03 -4.70 15.88
C ILE A 14 1.93 -6.19 16.24
N LEU A 15 1.04 -6.55 17.18
CA LEU A 15 0.83 -7.95 17.57
C LEU A 15 0.44 -8.82 16.37
N LEU A 16 -0.44 -8.30 15.53
CA LEU A 16 -0.95 -8.99 14.37
C LEU A 16 0.12 -9.11 13.26
N GLY A 17 0.94 -8.08 13.07
CA GLY A 17 2.12 -8.12 12.20
C GLY A 17 3.17 -9.15 12.67
N VAL A 18 3.43 -9.24 13.97
CA VAL A 18 4.34 -10.25 14.55
C VAL A 18 3.77 -11.66 14.38
N LEU A 19 2.48 -11.86 14.65
CA LEU A 19 1.82 -13.15 14.48
C LEU A 19 1.79 -13.60 13.01
N SER A 20 1.58 -12.66 12.10
CA SER A 20 1.62 -12.86 10.64
C SER A 20 3.05 -13.01 10.08
N ASN A 21 4.09 -12.83 10.89
CA ASN A 21 5.48 -12.71 10.43
C ASN A 21 5.69 -11.62 9.35
N ASN A 22 4.85 -10.57 9.37
CA ASN A 22 4.89 -9.51 8.39
C ASN A 22 5.67 -8.30 8.91
N GLN A 23 6.96 -8.24 8.57
CA GLN A 23 7.84 -7.16 9.02
C GLN A 23 7.37 -5.77 8.56
N SER A 24 6.72 -5.65 7.39
CA SER A 24 6.23 -4.36 6.91
C SER A 24 5.15 -3.78 7.82
N ILE A 25 4.15 -4.58 8.23
CA ILE A 25 3.09 -4.13 9.15
C ILE A 25 3.69 -3.76 10.51
N THR A 26 4.55 -4.65 11.04
CA THR A 26 5.17 -4.45 12.36
C THR A 26 6.00 -3.18 12.41
N ILE A 27 6.85 -2.93 11.40
CA ILE A 27 7.70 -1.74 11.34
C ILE A 27 6.85 -0.49 11.19
N ALA A 28 5.89 -0.47 10.26
CA ALA A 28 5.04 0.70 10.03
C ALA A 28 4.23 1.09 11.27
N ALA A 29 3.57 0.11 11.90
CA ALA A 29 2.77 0.34 13.11
C ALA A 29 3.64 0.77 14.31
N THR A 30 4.83 0.19 14.46
CA THR A 30 5.78 0.58 15.53
C THR A 30 6.28 2.00 15.33
N VAL A 31 6.69 2.37 14.12
CA VAL A 31 7.15 3.74 13.81
C VAL A 31 6.04 4.74 14.06
N LEU A 32 4.80 4.47 13.60
CA LEU A 32 3.66 5.35 13.84
C LEU A 32 3.33 5.48 15.34
N LEU A 33 3.40 4.39 16.09
CA LEU A 33 3.19 4.41 17.54
C LEU A 33 4.26 5.27 18.24
N LEU A 34 5.54 5.11 17.88
CA LEU A 34 6.62 5.93 18.41
C LEU A 34 6.47 7.41 18.03
N MET A 35 6.11 7.71 16.78
CA MET A 35 5.85 9.08 16.33
C MET A 35 4.69 9.72 17.10
N GLN A 36 3.62 8.96 17.35
CA GLN A 36 2.45 9.45 18.07
C GLN A 36 2.74 9.74 19.55
N GLN A 37 3.58 8.93 20.21
CA GLN A 37 3.91 9.08 21.64
C GLN A 37 5.00 10.14 21.91
N THR A 38 5.70 10.61 20.88
CA THR A 38 6.81 11.56 21.00
C THR A 38 6.45 12.92 20.38
N LEU A 39 7.36 13.89 20.48
CA LEU A 39 7.23 15.20 19.81
C LEU A 39 7.19 15.10 18.27
N LEU A 40 7.43 13.91 17.71
CA LEU A 40 7.36 13.66 16.26
C LEU A 40 5.93 13.63 15.72
N ALA A 41 4.91 13.69 16.58
CA ALA A 41 3.51 13.79 16.16
C ALA A 41 3.25 14.96 15.19
N ARG A 42 4.04 16.05 15.30
CA ARG A 42 4.00 17.20 14.36
C ARG A 42 4.32 16.83 12.90
N TYR A 43 5.01 15.71 12.66
CA TYR A 43 5.41 15.26 11.33
C TYR A 43 4.44 14.22 10.75
N ILE A 44 3.44 13.77 11.51
CA ILE A 44 2.41 12.84 11.01
C ILE A 44 1.67 13.41 9.79
N PRO A 45 1.25 14.69 9.76
CA PRO A 45 0.58 15.25 8.57
C PRO A 45 1.48 15.26 7.32
N LEU A 46 2.79 15.44 7.50
CA LEU A 46 3.75 15.36 6.39
C LEU A 46 3.88 13.93 5.87
N ALA A 47 3.89 12.95 6.77
CA ALA A 47 3.87 11.53 6.40
C ALA A 47 2.57 11.14 5.69
N GLU A 48 1.43 11.71 6.07
CA GLU A 48 0.15 11.49 5.39
C GLU A 48 0.14 12.11 3.98
N GLN A 49 0.62 13.34 3.84
CA GLN A 49 0.62 14.08 2.57
C GLN A 49 1.59 13.50 1.54
N TYR A 50 2.81 13.15 1.95
CA TYR A 50 3.88 12.74 1.04
C TYR A 50 4.26 11.27 1.13
N GLY A 51 3.83 10.54 2.17
CA GLY A 51 4.26 9.16 2.41
C GLY A 51 3.88 8.20 1.28
N VAL A 52 2.65 8.32 0.76
CA VAL A 52 2.20 7.49 -0.37
C VAL A 52 2.99 7.81 -1.63
N GLN A 53 3.16 9.11 -1.96
CA GLN A 53 3.91 9.53 -3.14
C GLN A 53 5.37 9.08 -3.07
N ALA A 54 6.02 9.27 -1.92
CA ALA A 54 7.38 8.81 -1.67
C ALA A 54 7.49 7.28 -1.79
N GLY A 55 6.51 6.54 -1.25
CA GLY A 55 6.41 5.09 -1.40
C GLY A 55 6.33 4.64 -2.85
N ILE A 56 5.47 5.27 -3.67
CA ILE A 56 5.34 4.97 -5.10
C ILE A 56 6.64 5.23 -5.85
N ILE A 57 7.34 6.34 -5.55
CA ILE A 57 8.64 6.66 -6.15
C ILE A 57 9.66 5.57 -5.80
N LEU A 58 9.78 5.21 -4.52
CA LEU A 58 10.70 4.17 -4.07
C LEU A 58 10.39 2.80 -4.70
N LEU A 59 9.11 2.43 -4.78
CA LEU A 59 8.67 1.21 -5.46
C LEU A 59 9.04 1.22 -6.95
N THR A 60 8.82 2.34 -7.64
CA THR A 60 9.14 2.50 -9.07
C THR A 60 10.65 2.35 -9.31
N ILE A 61 11.47 2.98 -8.46
CA ILE A 61 12.93 2.82 -8.51
C ILE A 61 13.32 1.35 -8.31
N GLY A 62 12.72 0.66 -7.33
CA GLY A 62 12.96 -0.76 -7.07
C GLY A 62 12.63 -1.65 -8.26
N VAL A 63 11.51 -1.39 -8.95
CA VAL A 63 11.06 -2.14 -10.13
C VAL A 63 11.95 -1.87 -11.35
N LEU A 64 12.47 -0.64 -11.51
CA LEU A 64 13.36 -0.28 -12.62
C LEU A 64 14.83 -0.65 -12.37
N SER A 65 15.23 -0.89 -11.12
CA SER A 65 16.62 -1.23 -10.76
C SER A 65 17.19 -2.45 -11.50
N PRO A 66 16.46 -3.56 -11.72
CA PRO A 66 16.94 -4.70 -12.51
C PRO A 66 17.23 -4.38 -13.97
N LEU A 67 16.54 -3.38 -14.55
CA LEU A 67 16.79 -2.91 -15.92
C LEU A 67 18.15 -2.21 -16.00
N VAL A 68 18.43 -1.30 -15.06
CA VAL A 68 19.72 -0.60 -14.96
C VAL A 68 20.85 -1.57 -14.59
N SER A 69 20.56 -2.59 -13.79
CA SER A 69 21.53 -3.62 -13.40
C SER A 69 21.81 -4.65 -14.52
N GLY A 70 21.16 -4.55 -15.68
CA GLY A 70 21.32 -5.48 -16.80
C GLY A 70 20.71 -6.88 -16.57
N LYS A 71 19.93 -7.07 -15.50
CA LYS A 71 19.26 -8.36 -15.18
C LYS A 71 18.05 -8.61 -16.08
N ILE A 72 17.40 -7.55 -16.55
CA ILE A 72 16.27 -7.61 -17.48
C ILE A 72 16.71 -7.02 -18.81
N GLN A 73 16.69 -7.83 -19.86
CA GLN A 73 16.90 -7.35 -21.23
C GLN A 73 15.56 -6.92 -21.81
N ILE A 74 15.54 -5.76 -22.49
CA ILE A 74 14.32 -5.31 -23.17
C ILE A 74 14.02 -6.31 -24.29
N PRO A 75 12.87 -6.99 -24.25
CA PRO A 75 12.51 -7.94 -25.31
C PRO A 75 12.47 -7.21 -26.65
N GLY A 76 12.97 -7.85 -27.72
CA GLY A 76 12.81 -7.31 -29.07
C GLY A 76 11.33 -7.25 -29.47
N LEU A 77 11.01 -6.54 -30.56
CA LEU A 77 9.64 -6.35 -31.09
C LEU A 77 8.85 -7.67 -31.25
N ALA A 78 9.53 -8.79 -31.55
CA ALA A 78 8.89 -10.11 -31.64
C ALA A 78 8.42 -10.68 -30.29
N GLY A 79 9.06 -10.29 -29.17
CA GLY A 79 8.64 -10.66 -27.83
C GLY A 79 7.34 -9.96 -27.41
N PHE A 80 7.09 -8.75 -27.91
CA PHE A 80 5.86 -7.99 -27.68
C PHE A 80 4.61 -8.63 -28.34
N MET A 81 4.81 -9.49 -29.33
CA MET A 81 3.73 -10.25 -29.98
C MET A 81 3.24 -11.45 -29.14
N ASN A 82 3.79 -11.66 -27.95
CA ASN A 82 3.37 -12.74 -27.06
C ASN A 82 2.05 -12.37 -26.37
N TRP A 83 1.04 -13.25 -26.50
CA TRP A 83 -0.26 -13.11 -25.82
C TRP A 83 -0.12 -12.83 -24.32
N LYS A 84 0.89 -13.44 -23.66
CA LYS A 84 1.17 -13.20 -22.25
C LYS A 84 1.62 -11.76 -21.97
N MET A 85 2.38 -11.16 -22.89
CA MET A 85 2.84 -9.78 -22.73
C MET A 85 1.70 -8.79 -22.96
N PHE A 86 0.82 -9.03 -23.94
CA PHE A 86 -0.38 -8.23 -24.11
C PHE A 86 -1.27 -8.28 -22.85
N ALA A 87 -1.55 -9.47 -22.33
CA ALA A 87 -2.31 -9.63 -21.10
C ALA A 87 -1.66 -8.90 -19.91
N ALA A 88 -0.33 -9.01 -19.75
CA ALA A 88 0.40 -8.32 -18.68
C ALA A 88 0.29 -6.79 -18.79
N VAL A 89 0.41 -6.23 -20.00
CA VAL A 89 0.27 -4.78 -20.25
C VAL A 89 -1.16 -4.34 -19.98
N SER A 90 -2.17 -5.07 -20.48
CA SER A 90 -3.58 -4.74 -20.24
C SER A 90 -3.91 -4.74 -18.74
N VAL A 91 -3.48 -5.76 -18.00
CA VAL A 91 -3.68 -5.82 -16.54
C VAL A 91 -2.94 -4.67 -15.84
N GLY A 92 -1.70 -4.37 -16.24
CA GLY A 92 -0.94 -3.25 -15.69
C GLY A 92 -1.65 -1.90 -15.87
N VAL A 93 -2.18 -1.64 -17.07
CA VAL A 93 -2.95 -0.43 -17.37
C VAL A 93 -4.23 -0.37 -16.53
N LEU A 94 -4.96 -1.47 -16.41
CA LEU A 94 -6.18 -1.54 -15.59
C LEU A 94 -5.88 -1.26 -14.11
N VAL A 95 -4.85 -1.89 -13.55
CA VAL A 95 -4.47 -1.69 -12.13
C VAL A 95 -4.01 -0.25 -11.88
N ALA A 96 -3.21 0.33 -12.79
CA ALA A 96 -2.77 1.72 -12.66
C ALA A 96 -3.96 2.71 -12.70
N TRP A 97 -4.93 2.45 -13.58
CA TRP A 97 -6.15 3.26 -13.67
C TRP A 97 -7.02 3.14 -12.42
N LEU A 98 -7.20 1.93 -11.88
CA LEU A 98 -7.91 1.70 -10.62
C LEU A 98 -7.20 2.42 -9.46
N ALA A 99 -5.88 2.26 -9.33
CA ALA A 99 -5.10 2.93 -8.28
C ALA A 99 -5.25 4.46 -8.35
N GLY A 100 -5.23 5.05 -9.56
CA GLY A 100 -5.47 6.48 -9.76
C GLY A 100 -6.85 6.94 -9.27
N ARG A 101 -7.89 6.10 -9.40
CA ARG A 101 -9.22 6.35 -8.84
C ARG A 101 -9.33 6.09 -7.33
N GLY A 102 -8.41 5.34 -6.75
CA GLY A 102 -8.37 5.11 -5.31
C GLY A 102 -7.91 6.32 -4.50
N VAL A 103 -7.05 7.18 -5.08
CA VAL A 103 -6.47 8.34 -4.38
C VAL A 103 -7.54 9.32 -3.87
N PRO A 104 -8.52 9.78 -4.68
CA PRO A 104 -9.56 10.70 -4.21
C PRO A 104 -10.43 10.09 -3.11
N LEU A 105 -10.80 8.81 -3.25
CA LEU A 105 -11.63 8.10 -2.26
C LEU A 105 -10.95 8.08 -0.88
N MET A 106 -9.62 7.94 -0.84
CA MET A 106 -8.87 7.97 0.41
C MET A 106 -8.92 9.33 1.12
N SER A 107 -8.94 10.42 0.36
CA SER A 107 -9.03 11.77 0.91
C SER A 107 -10.45 12.17 1.29
N GLU A 108 -11.45 11.73 0.51
CA GLU A 108 -12.85 12.08 0.74
C GLU A 108 -13.51 11.23 1.83
N GLN A 109 -13.12 9.96 1.98
CA GLN A 109 -13.77 9.02 2.89
C GLN A 109 -12.77 8.23 3.77
N PRO A 110 -12.17 8.87 4.79
CA PRO A 110 -11.18 8.24 5.68
C PRO A 110 -11.70 6.99 6.42
N VAL A 111 -13.01 6.93 6.65
CA VAL A 111 -13.68 5.77 7.27
C VAL A 111 -13.53 4.53 6.39
N LEU A 112 -13.69 4.67 5.07
CA LEU A 112 -13.48 3.56 4.13
C LEU A 112 -12.03 3.11 4.12
N VAL A 113 -11.07 4.04 4.20
CA VAL A 113 -9.64 3.73 4.29
C VAL A 113 -9.34 2.86 5.51
N THR A 114 -9.95 3.17 6.65
CA THR A 114 -9.79 2.39 7.87
C THR A 114 -10.31 0.95 7.70
N GLY A 115 -11.48 0.79 7.05
CA GLY A 115 -12.03 -0.52 6.70
C GLY A 115 -11.14 -1.31 5.73
N LEU A 116 -10.58 -0.63 4.71
CA LEU A 116 -9.66 -1.23 3.75
C LEU A 116 -8.34 -1.67 4.41
N LEU A 117 -7.81 -0.86 5.33
CA LEU A 117 -6.63 -1.21 6.13
C LEU A 117 -6.91 -2.45 7.00
N LEU A 118 -8.03 -2.49 7.70
CA LEU A 118 -8.43 -3.67 8.47
C LEU A 118 -8.54 -4.92 7.59
N GLY A 119 -9.25 -4.82 6.45
CA GLY A 119 -9.41 -5.94 5.53
C GLY A 119 -8.09 -6.45 4.96
N THR A 120 -7.20 -5.54 4.53
CA THR A 120 -5.87 -5.91 4.02
C THR A 120 -5.00 -6.55 5.10
N ILE A 121 -5.06 -6.07 6.34
CA ILE A 121 -4.30 -6.62 7.47
C ILE A 121 -4.79 -8.02 7.83
N ILE A 122 -6.10 -8.23 7.88
CA ILE A 122 -6.69 -9.56 8.06
C ILE A 122 -6.28 -10.49 6.92
N GLY A 123 -6.35 -10.02 5.67
CA GLY A 123 -5.91 -10.79 4.50
C GLY A 123 -4.44 -11.18 4.57
N VAL A 124 -3.56 -10.27 4.97
CA VAL A 124 -2.13 -10.55 5.17
C VAL A 124 -1.94 -11.60 6.26
N ALA A 125 -2.63 -11.45 7.39
CA ALA A 125 -2.46 -12.31 8.56
C ALA A 125 -2.94 -13.74 8.37
N PHE A 126 -4.06 -13.92 7.67
CA PHE A 126 -4.68 -15.23 7.49
C PHE A 126 -4.38 -15.89 6.13
N LEU A 127 -4.11 -15.10 5.09
CA LEU A 127 -3.88 -15.59 3.72
C LEU A 127 -2.42 -15.50 3.28
N GLY A 128 -1.51 -15.00 4.12
CA GLY A 128 -0.08 -14.87 3.80
C GLY A 128 0.23 -13.81 2.74
N GLY A 129 -0.65 -12.81 2.58
CA GLY A 129 -0.46 -11.72 1.64
C GLY A 129 0.64 -10.73 2.03
N ILE A 130 0.91 -9.76 1.17
CA ILE A 130 1.82 -8.63 1.44
C ILE A 130 0.98 -7.36 1.58
N PRO A 131 1.23 -6.49 2.59
CA PRO A 131 0.52 -5.23 2.73
C PRO A 131 0.93 -4.27 1.60
N VAL A 132 0.08 -4.15 0.57
CA VAL A 132 0.32 -3.28 -0.60
C VAL A 132 -0.21 -1.86 -0.39
N GLY A 133 -0.70 -1.56 0.82
CA GLY A 133 -1.38 -0.31 1.14
C GLY A 133 -2.84 -0.28 0.68
N PRO A 134 -3.62 0.72 1.12
CA PRO A 134 -5.04 0.82 0.81
C PRO A 134 -5.30 1.30 -0.62
N LEU A 135 -4.30 1.75 -1.38
CA LEU A 135 -4.48 2.41 -2.68
C LEU A 135 -5.14 1.50 -3.74
N ILE A 136 -4.65 0.27 -3.89
CA ILE A 136 -5.22 -0.68 -4.87
C ILE A 136 -6.63 -1.10 -4.42
N ALA A 137 -6.79 -1.38 -3.13
CA ALA A 137 -8.09 -1.76 -2.57
C ALA A 137 -9.12 -0.62 -2.69
N ALA A 138 -8.69 0.63 -2.49
CA ALA A 138 -9.50 1.83 -2.70
C ALA A 138 -9.88 2.01 -4.17
N GLY A 139 -8.96 1.69 -5.10
CA GLY A 139 -9.25 1.72 -6.54
C GLY A 139 -10.29 0.69 -6.97
N ILE A 140 -10.21 -0.53 -6.42
CA ILE A 140 -11.24 -1.56 -6.65
C ILE A 140 -12.56 -1.14 -6.00
N LEU A 141 -12.52 -0.61 -4.78
CA LEU A 141 -13.70 -0.16 -4.07
C LEU A 141 -14.38 1.01 -4.79
N SER A 142 -13.64 2.01 -5.29
CA SER A 142 -14.23 3.14 -6.02
C SER A 142 -14.88 2.69 -7.33
N PHE A 143 -14.29 1.70 -8.01
CA PHE A 143 -14.90 1.08 -9.18
C PHE A 143 -16.21 0.36 -8.86
N LEU A 144 -16.28 -0.37 -7.73
CA LEU A 144 -17.46 -1.14 -7.33
C LEU A 144 -18.55 -0.31 -6.66
N ALA A 145 -18.18 0.66 -5.83
CA ALA A 145 -19.09 1.46 -5.01
C ALA A 145 -19.72 2.62 -5.76
N GLY A 146 -19.32 2.86 -7.02
CA GLY A 146 -19.94 3.86 -7.88
C GLY A 146 -19.80 5.29 -7.34
N LYS A 147 -18.58 5.66 -6.95
CA LYS A 147 -18.01 7.02 -6.90
C LYS A 147 -16.53 6.91 -6.54
#